data_AF-A0A834S9P9-F1
#
_entry.id   AF-A0A834S9P9-F1
#
_cell.length_a   1.000
_cell.length_b   1.000
_cell.length_c   1.000
_cell.angle_alpha   90.00
_cell.angle_beta   90.00
_cell.angle_gamma   90.00
#
_symmetry.space_group_name_H-M   'P 1'
#
loop_
_entity.id
_entity.type
_entity.pdbx_description
1 polymer ?
#
loop_
_entity_poly.entity_id
_entity_poly.type
_entity_poly.pdbx_seq_one_letter_code
_entity_poly.pdbx_strand_id
1 'polypeptide(L)'
;MEFIKYCDRHRIFLIILPPHSTHTLQPLDVVLFKPLSQAYSNELTNYLHKAQGLVPIKKGDFFPLFWSAWRSSFVDNLILKAFEATRIWPIDANVILRRFTSTPEAERSSLSGLSNNDWRKLNQLVRAAVKDTQQTEFKKLRLSVHHLSVQNELLKHKNEGLKEALQHKQKHKKKSKVLDLQQRQEYHGGSVFWSRKLREARAREAVRERDEIEEKLQKAHAKKQREEAQLQRQVELEQKRVERERLKEVREKERAEKAAERQRQKDERDRAKALQSSQKGKKKESLARSLINH
;
A
#
# COMPACT_ATOMS: atom_id res chain seq x y z
N MET A 1 -44.28 2.56 4.81
CA MET A 1 -44.62 4.00 4.73
C MET A 1 -43.41 4.94 4.85
N GLU A 2 -42.25 4.52 5.38
CA GLU A 2 -41.08 5.41 5.51
C GLU A 2 -40.58 5.97 4.18
N PHE A 3 -40.55 5.16 3.11
CA PHE A 3 -40.14 5.59 1.77
C PHE A 3 -41.04 6.71 1.21
N ILE A 4 -42.37 6.55 1.29
CA ILE A 4 -43.32 7.56 0.80
C ILE A 4 -43.19 8.86 1.60
N LYS A 5 -43.10 8.76 2.94
CA LYS A 5 -42.87 9.92 3.82
C LYS A 5 -41.54 10.61 3.51
N TYR A 6 -40.50 9.87 3.14
CA TYR A 6 -39.23 10.44 2.70
C TYR A 6 -39.41 11.23 1.39
N CYS A 7 -40.08 10.64 0.39
CA CYS A 7 -40.35 11.33 -0.87
C CYS A 7 -41.14 12.62 -0.68
N ASP A 8 -42.20 12.57 0.14
CA ASP A 8 -43.03 13.74 0.47
C ASP A 8 -42.21 14.86 1.13
N ARG A 9 -41.44 14.53 2.19
CA ARG A 9 -40.54 15.50 2.87
C ARG A 9 -39.52 16.14 1.93
N HIS A 10 -39.05 15.41 0.93
CA HIS A 10 -38.05 15.86 -0.04
C HIS A 10 -38.65 16.40 -1.34
N ARG A 11 -39.99 16.54 -1.43
CA ARG A 11 -40.71 17.00 -2.63
C ARG A 11 -40.37 16.18 -3.89
N ILE A 12 -40.19 14.88 -3.72
CA ILE A 12 -39.96 13.92 -4.81
C ILE A 12 -41.32 13.37 -5.26
N PHE A 13 -41.69 13.64 -6.50
CA PHE A 13 -42.90 13.06 -7.10
C PHE A 13 -42.70 11.57 -7.41
N LEU A 14 -43.61 10.74 -6.92
CA LEU A 14 -43.63 9.31 -7.17
C LEU A 14 -44.55 8.99 -8.35
N ILE A 15 -43.96 8.45 -9.43
CA ILE A 15 -44.71 7.90 -10.55
C ILE A 15 -44.99 6.43 -10.25
N ILE A 16 -46.27 6.09 -10.08
CA ILE A 16 -46.72 4.71 -9.87
C ILE A 16 -47.15 4.16 -11.23
N LEU A 17 -46.41 3.17 -11.73
CA LEU A 17 -46.76 2.49 -12.97
C LEU A 17 -47.84 1.43 -12.71
N PRO A 18 -48.78 1.22 -13.64
CA PRO A 18 -49.71 0.10 -13.56
C PRO A 18 -48.96 -1.24 -13.50
N PRO A 19 -49.56 -2.29 -12.91
CA PRO A 19 -48.96 -3.61 -12.87
C PRO A 19 -48.63 -4.10 -14.28
N HIS A 20 -47.55 -4.87 -14.41
CA HIS A 20 -47.05 -5.44 -15.67
C HIS A 20 -46.72 -4.43 -16.79
N SER A 21 -46.64 -3.13 -16.53
CA SER A 21 -46.43 -2.09 -17.56
C SER A 21 -44.97 -1.63 -17.69
N THR A 22 -44.04 -2.26 -16.97
CA THR A 22 -42.60 -1.94 -16.97
C THR A 22 -42.01 -1.95 -18.38
N HIS A 23 -42.33 -2.97 -19.17
CA HIS A 23 -41.84 -3.14 -20.54
C HIS A 23 -42.40 -2.12 -21.54
N THR A 24 -43.29 -1.21 -21.12
CA THR A 24 -43.92 -0.19 -21.97
C THR A 24 -43.64 1.22 -21.46
N LEU A 25 -43.72 1.42 -20.15
CA LEU A 25 -43.68 2.75 -19.54
C LEU A 25 -42.37 3.04 -18.82
N GLN A 26 -41.52 2.04 -18.52
CA GLN A 26 -40.29 2.26 -17.77
C GLN A 26 -39.11 2.56 -18.73
N PRO A 27 -38.56 3.80 -18.75
CA PRO A 27 -37.54 4.19 -19.75
C PRO A 27 -36.30 3.30 -19.73
N LEU A 28 -35.95 2.84 -18.52
CA LEU A 28 -34.82 1.93 -18.31
C LEU A 28 -35.01 0.60 -19.06
N ASP A 29 -36.18 -0.03 -18.91
CA ASP A 29 -36.46 -1.34 -19.51
C ASP A 29 -36.69 -1.27 -21.01
N VAL A 30 -37.37 -0.22 -21.48
CA VAL A 30 -37.73 -0.08 -22.91
C VAL A 30 -36.51 0.20 -23.78
N VAL A 31 -35.61 1.08 -23.33
CA VAL A 31 -34.54 1.62 -24.19
C VAL A 31 -33.14 1.41 -23.64
N LEU A 32 -32.91 1.49 -22.33
CA LEU A 32 -31.55 1.60 -21.78
C LEU A 32 -30.90 0.24 -21.43
N PHE A 33 -31.66 -0.72 -20.91
CA PHE A 33 -31.10 -2.01 -20.47
C PHE A 33 -30.62 -2.90 -21.61
N LYS A 34 -31.26 -2.86 -22.78
CA LYS A 34 -30.83 -3.65 -23.93
C LYS A 34 -29.45 -3.18 -24.46
N PRO A 35 -29.22 -1.89 -24.74
CA PRO A 35 -27.89 -1.37 -25.07
C PRO A 35 -26.85 -1.61 -23.98
N LEU A 36 -27.21 -1.45 -22.70
CA LEU A 36 -26.31 -1.75 -21.59
C LEU A 36 -25.90 -3.23 -21.59
N SER A 37 -26.84 -4.15 -21.75
CA SER A 37 -26.58 -5.60 -21.80
C SER A 37 -25.68 -5.96 -22.99
N GLN A 38 -25.90 -5.35 -24.15
CA GLN A 38 -25.05 -5.54 -25.32
C GLN A 38 -23.64 -4.98 -25.09
N ALA A 39 -23.52 -3.77 -24.55
CA ALA A 39 -22.23 -3.15 -24.25
C ALA A 39 -21.45 -3.98 -23.21
N TYR A 40 -22.12 -4.48 -22.18
CA TYR A 40 -21.51 -5.33 -21.17
C TYR A 40 -21.05 -6.67 -21.74
N SER A 41 -21.86 -7.29 -22.61
CA SER A 41 -21.47 -8.50 -23.35
C SER A 41 -20.22 -8.26 -24.20
N ASN A 42 -20.15 -7.12 -24.89
CA ASN A 42 -18.98 -6.76 -25.68
C ASN A 42 -17.73 -6.55 -24.80
N GLU A 43 -17.87 -5.88 -23.66
CA GLU A 43 -16.77 -5.71 -22.69
C GLU A 43 -16.28 -7.05 -22.13
N LEU A 44 -17.19 -7.98 -21.84
CA LEU A 44 -16.85 -9.35 -21.43
C LEU A 44 -16.08 -10.10 -22.52
N THR A 45 -16.56 -10.06 -23.75
CA THR A 45 -15.90 -10.68 -24.90
C THR A 45 -14.50 -10.09 -25.12
N ASN A 46 -14.38 -8.76 -25.09
CA ASN A 46 -13.09 -8.08 -25.20
C ASN A 46 -12.13 -8.48 -24.07
N TYR A 47 -12.62 -8.55 -22.84
CA TYR A 47 -11.85 -9.01 -21.69
C TYR A 47 -11.36 -10.46 -21.88
N LEU A 48 -12.24 -11.37 -22.31
CA LEU A 48 -11.90 -12.77 -22.55
C LEU A 48 -10.87 -12.93 -23.68
N HIS A 49 -11.02 -12.19 -24.77
CA HIS A 49 -10.06 -12.19 -25.88
C HIS A 49 -8.69 -11.66 -25.45
N LYS A 50 -8.65 -10.53 -24.72
CA LYS A 50 -7.41 -9.96 -24.17
C LYS A 50 -6.74 -10.95 -23.22
N ALA A 51 -7.52 -11.58 -22.34
CA ALA A 51 -7.03 -12.54 -21.37
C ALA A 51 -6.73 -13.94 -21.96
N GLN A 52 -7.08 -14.18 -23.23
CA GLN A 52 -7.02 -15.49 -23.90
C GLN A 52 -7.73 -16.62 -23.12
N GLY A 53 -8.74 -16.27 -22.32
CA GLY A 53 -9.39 -17.21 -21.40
C GLY A 53 -8.52 -17.73 -20.25
N LEU A 54 -7.30 -17.21 -20.06
CA LEU A 54 -6.35 -17.66 -19.03
C LEU A 54 -6.68 -17.12 -17.63
N VAL A 55 -7.53 -16.10 -17.55
CA VAL A 55 -7.93 -15.46 -16.29
C VAL A 55 -9.44 -15.63 -16.12
N PRO A 56 -9.89 -16.35 -15.07
CA PRO A 56 -11.31 -16.51 -14.80
C PRO A 56 -11.91 -15.18 -14.32
N ILE A 57 -13.13 -14.87 -14.75
CA ILE A 57 -13.86 -13.69 -14.31
C ILE A 57 -14.30 -13.88 -12.86
N LYS A 58 -13.95 -12.95 -11.98
CA LYS A 58 -14.38 -12.94 -10.57
C LYS A 58 -15.38 -11.82 -10.32
N LYS A 59 -16.09 -11.89 -9.19
CA LYS A 59 -17.00 -10.85 -8.74
C LYS A 59 -16.35 -9.45 -8.65
N GLY A 60 -15.05 -9.39 -8.34
CA GLY A 60 -14.29 -8.13 -8.31
C GLY A 60 -14.11 -7.46 -9.67
N ASP A 61 -14.22 -8.21 -10.77
CA ASP A 61 -14.11 -7.69 -12.13
C ASP A 61 -15.43 -7.11 -12.64
N PHE A 62 -16.55 -7.40 -11.96
CA PHE A 62 -17.88 -6.93 -12.36
C PHE A 62 -17.93 -5.41 -12.49
N PHE A 63 -17.55 -4.67 -11.44
CA PHE A 63 -17.76 -3.22 -11.42
C PHE A 63 -16.93 -2.48 -12.48
N PRO A 64 -15.62 -2.75 -12.68
CA PRO A 64 -14.87 -2.13 -13.77
C PRO A 64 -15.47 -2.37 -15.15
N LEU A 65 -15.88 -3.61 -15.46
CA LEU A 65 -16.49 -3.98 -16.73
C LEU A 65 -17.87 -3.34 -16.90
N PHE A 66 -18.69 -3.40 -15.85
CA PHE A 66 -20.01 -2.78 -15.82
C PHE A 66 -19.92 -1.27 -15.99
N TRP A 67 -18.97 -0.61 -15.33
CA TRP A 67 -18.81 0.83 -15.38
C TRP A 67 -18.35 1.32 -16.75
N SER A 68 -17.49 0.56 -17.42
CA SER A 68 -17.12 0.78 -18.82
C SER A 68 -18.36 0.73 -19.73
N ALA A 69 -19.15 -0.35 -19.61
CA ALA A 69 -20.38 -0.54 -20.37
C ALA A 69 -21.47 0.51 -20.03
N TRP A 70 -21.57 0.93 -18.77
CA TRP A 70 -22.51 1.94 -18.33
C TRP A 70 -22.21 3.29 -18.98
N ARG A 71 -20.94 3.72 -18.96
CA ARG A 71 -20.51 4.99 -19.58
C ARG A 71 -20.74 5.02 -21.09
N SER A 72 -20.64 3.88 -21.76
CA SER A 72 -20.87 3.80 -23.21
C SER A 72 -22.35 3.70 -23.60
N SER A 73 -23.22 3.20 -22.71
CA SER A 73 -24.64 3.03 -22.98
C SER A 73 -25.53 4.16 -22.45
N PHE A 74 -25.24 4.72 -21.28
CA PHE A 74 -26.03 5.79 -20.67
C PHE A 74 -25.57 7.17 -21.14
N VAL A 75 -25.89 7.48 -22.40
CA VAL A 75 -25.60 8.77 -23.04
C VAL A 75 -26.86 9.63 -23.10
N ASP A 76 -26.73 10.95 -22.93
CA ASP A 76 -27.84 11.92 -22.86
C ASP A 76 -28.87 11.73 -23.98
N ASN A 77 -28.42 11.60 -25.23
CA ASN A 77 -29.30 11.39 -26.38
C ASN A 77 -30.16 10.13 -26.25
N LEU A 78 -29.61 9.04 -25.71
CA LEU A 78 -30.34 7.79 -25.51
C LEU A 78 -31.32 7.90 -24.34
N ILE A 79 -30.93 8.62 -23.29
CA ILE A 79 -31.80 8.90 -22.13
C ILE A 79 -33.02 9.72 -22.60
N LEU A 80 -32.82 10.80 -23.37
CA LEU A 80 -33.91 11.61 -23.91
C LEU A 80 -34.85 10.76 -24.79
N LYS A 81 -34.29 9.94 -25.69
CA LYS A 81 -35.07 9.01 -26.50
C LYS A 81 -35.82 7.97 -25.67
N ALA A 82 -35.30 7.55 -24.51
CA ALA A 82 -35.98 6.62 -23.62
C ALA A 82 -37.25 7.23 -23.00
N PHE A 83 -37.20 8.51 -22.61
CA PHE A 83 -38.36 9.24 -22.10
C PHE A 83 -39.38 9.51 -23.21
N GLU A 84 -38.93 9.85 -24.42
CA GLU A 84 -39.80 10.01 -25.59
C GLU A 84 -40.44 8.68 -26.00
N ALA A 85 -39.68 7.58 -25.95
CA ALA A 85 -40.17 6.26 -26.26
C ALA A 85 -41.23 5.81 -25.26
N THR A 86 -41.08 6.12 -23.97
CA THR A 86 -42.08 5.78 -22.95
C THR A 86 -43.22 6.78 -22.85
N ARG A 87 -43.13 7.91 -23.57
CA ARG A 87 -44.13 9.00 -23.59
C ARG A 87 -44.46 9.54 -22.19
N ILE A 88 -43.54 9.34 -21.24
CA ILE A 88 -43.50 10.09 -19.99
C ILE A 88 -43.16 11.55 -20.31
N TRP A 89 -42.31 11.77 -21.31
CA TRP A 89 -41.97 13.11 -21.78
C TRP A 89 -41.64 13.11 -23.28
N PRO A 90 -42.38 13.85 -24.14
CA PRO A 90 -43.59 14.61 -23.83
C PRO A 90 -44.75 13.68 -23.40
N ILE A 91 -45.60 14.17 -22.50
CA ILE A 91 -46.78 13.42 -22.01
C ILE A 91 -47.80 13.29 -23.15
N ASP A 92 -47.93 12.09 -23.73
CA ASP A 92 -48.89 11.80 -24.80
C ASP A 92 -49.37 10.34 -24.73
N ALA A 93 -50.56 10.14 -24.16
CA ALA A 93 -51.15 8.81 -23.96
C ALA A 93 -51.61 8.15 -25.27
N ASN A 94 -51.93 8.93 -26.30
CA ASN A 94 -52.52 8.41 -27.53
C ASN A 94 -51.53 7.58 -28.36
N VAL A 95 -50.23 7.86 -28.24
CA VAL A 95 -49.19 7.17 -29.00
C VAL A 95 -48.83 5.81 -28.41
N ILE A 96 -48.97 5.63 -27.09
CA ILE A 96 -48.84 4.30 -26.47
C ILE A 96 -49.95 3.37 -26.99
N LEU A 97 -51.18 3.87 -27.09
CA LEU A 97 -52.32 3.11 -27.62
C LEU A 97 -52.09 2.64 -29.08
N ARG A 98 -51.42 3.46 -29.90
CA ARG A 98 -51.09 3.11 -31.31
C ARG A 98 -50.04 2.01 -31.45
N ARG A 99 -49.20 1.76 -30.44
CA ARG A 99 -48.19 0.68 -30.48
C ARG A 99 -48.79 -0.70 -30.31
N PHE A 100 -49.94 -0.79 -29.63
CA PHE A 100 -50.70 -2.02 -29.52
C PHE A 100 -51.46 -2.36 -30.82
N THR A 101 -51.45 -1.46 -31.81
CA THR A 101 -52.12 -1.65 -33.11
C THR A 101 -51.17 -1.82 -34.30
N SER A 102 -49.85 -1.63 -34.16
CA SER A 102 -48.91 -1.77 -35.29
C SER A 102 -47.48 -2.12 -34.86
N THR A 103 -46.92 -3.16 -35.48
CA THR A 103 -45.55 -3.69 -35.31
C THR A 103 -44.52 -2.87 -36.09
N PRO A 104 -43.36 -2.47 -35.51
CA PRO A 104 -42.27 -1.87 -36.28
C PRO A 104 -41.05 -2.78 -36.40
N GLU A 105 -40.54 -2.89 -37.63
CA GLU A 105 -39.27 -3.51 -38.03
C GLU A 105 -38.13 -2.49 -37.85
N ALA A 106 -37.00 -2.92 -37.28
CA ALA A 106 -35.89 -2.04 -36.91
C ALA A 106 -34.66 -2.26 -37.82
N GLU A 107 -34.33 -1.23 -38.62
CA GLU A 107 -33.11 -1.17 -39.42
C GLU A 107 -31.88 -0.85 -38.55
N ARG A 108 -30.78 -1.60 -38.76
CA ARG A 108 -29.47 -1.34 -38.16
C ARG A 108 -28.52 -0.86 -39.25
N SER A 109 -28.02 0.37 -39.13
CA SER A 109 -26.90 0.85 -39.92
C SER A 109 -25.57 0.45 -39.29
N SER A 110 -24.71 -0.14 -40.13
CA SER A 110 -23.38 -0.66 -39.83
C SER A 110 -22.36 0.46 -39.59
N LEU A 111 -21.50 0.25 -38.58
CA LEU A 111 -20.28 1.02 -38.36
C LEU A 111 -19.11 0.35 -39.08
N SER A 112 -18.35 1.10 -39.88
CA SER A 112 -17.04 0.69 -40.39
C SER A 112 -16.00 1.73 -40.02
N GLY A 113 -15.17 1.40 -39.03
CA GLY A 113 -13.93 2.11 -38.75
C GLY A 113 -12.83 1.09 -38.58
N LEU A 114 -12.01 0.87 -39.60
CA LEU A 114 -10.76 0.14 -39.46
C LEU A 114 -9.61 1.06 -39.87
N SER A 115 -8.82 1.41 -38.86
CA SER A 115 -7.52 2.06 -39.00
C SER A 115 -6.59 1.14 -39.78
N ASN A 116 -6.12 1.60 -40.94
CA ASN A 116 -5.39 0.78 -41.91
C ASN A 116 -4.18 1.56 -42.45
N ASN A 117 -3.40 2.13 -41.52
CA ASN A 117 -2.40 3.16 -41.83
C ASN A 117 -0.95 2.63 -41.93
N ASP A 118 -0.65 1.45 -41.39
CA ASP A 118 0.75 0.97 -41.30
C ASP A 118 1.17 0.17 -42.54
N TRP A 119 0.33 -0.75 -43.03
CA TRP A 119 0.59 -1.45 -44.30
C TRP A 119 0.69 -0.51 -45.49
N ARG A 120 -0.14 0.54 -45.53
CA ARG A 120 -0.17 1.49 -46.66
C ARG A 120 1.17 2.21 -46.82
N LYS A 121 1.79 2.64 -45.71
CA LYS A 121 3.11 3.28 -45.70
C LYS A 121 4.22 2.33 -46.14
N LEU A 122 4.19 1.10 -45.62
CA LEU A 122 5.20 0.09 -45.90
C LEU A 122 5.13 -0.37 -47.38
N ASN A 123 3.93 -0.49 -47.93
CA ASN A 123 3.68 -0.77 -49.34
C ASN A 123 4.15 0.39 -50.25
N GLN A 124 4.03 1.65 -49.81
CA GLN A 124 4.53 2.81 -50.56
C GLN A 124 6.07 2.80 -50.63
N LEU A 125 6.76 2.43 -49.55
CA LEU A 125 8.21 2.26 -49.53
C LEU A 125 8.68 1.09 -50.41
N VAL A 126 7.99 -0.05 -50.33
CA VAL A 126 8.29 -1.23 -51.16
C VAL A 126 8.13 -0.93 -52.66
N ARG A 127 7.12 -0.13 -53.03
CA ARG A 127 6.93 0.33 -54.42
C ARG A 127 7.98 1.34 -54.87
N ALA A 128 8.43 2.23 -53.97
CA ALA A 128 9.47 3.20 -54.30
C ALA A 128 10.85 2.55 -54.51
N ALA A 129 11.12 1.43 -53.84
CA ALA A 129 12.40 0.72 -53.91
C ALA A 129 12.54 -0.22 -55.14
N VAL A 130 11.43 -0.67 -55.74
CA VAL A 130 11.46 -1.67 -56.83
C VAL A 130 10.98 -1.05 -58.14
N LYS A 131 11.84 -1.04 -59.15
CA LYS A 131 11.57 -0.43 -60.46
C LYS A 131 10.58 -1.24 -61.33
N ASP A 132 10.56 -2.57 -61.20
CA ASP A 132 9.71 -3.46 -62.01
C ASP A 132 8.58 -4.12 -61.20
N THR A 133 7.42 -3.46 -61.16
CA THR A 133 6.23 -3.90 -60.40
C THR A 133 5.55 -5.16 -60.96
N GLN A 134 5.87 -5.54 -62.21
CA GLN A 134 5.21 -6.65 -62.93
C GLN A 134 5.85 -8.02 -62.70
N GLN A 135 7.07 -8.08 -62.15
CA GLN A 135 7.75 -9.35 -61.88
C GLN A 135 7.01 -10.18 -60.83
N THR A 136 6.98 -11.50 -61.03
CA THR A 136 6.41 -12.47 -60.09
C THR A 136 7.09 -12.42 -58.72
N GLU A 137 8.39 -12.14 -58.69
CA GLU A 137 9.18 -11.98 -57.46
C GLU A 137 8.74 -10.76 -56.62
N PHE A 138 8.37 -9.65 -57.26
CA PHE A 138 7.82 -8.49 -56.55
C PHE A 138 6.46 -8.81 -55.91
N LYS A 139 5.60 -9.56 -56.62
CA LYS A 139 4.30 -9.99 -56.07
C LYS A 139 4.49 -10.91 -54.87
N LYS A 140 5.42 -11.86 -54.94
CA LYS A 140 5.80 -12.73 -53.82
C LYS A 140 6.33 -11.92 -52.64
N LEU A 141 7.26 -10.99 -52.88
CA LEU A 141 7.81 -10.11 -51.85
C LEU A 141 6.71 -9.29 -51.18
N ARG A 142 5.81 -8.68 -51.93
CA ARG A 142 4.70 -7.89 -51.40
C ARG A 142 3.77 -8.73 -50.52
N LEU A 143 3.44 -9.95 -50.94
CA LEU A 143 2.62 -10.87 -50.15
C LEU A 143 3.33 -11.30 -48.87
N SER A 144 4.62 -11.63 -48.93
CA SER A 144 5.42 -11.98 -47.76
C SER A 144 5.53 -10.82 -46.77
N VAL A 145 5.78 -9.60 -47.25
CA VAL A 145 5.86 -8.41 -46.39
C VAL A 145 4.49 -8.08 -45.78
N HIS A 146 3.40 -8.18 -46.53
CA HIS A 146 2.04 -8.04 -45.97
C HIS A 146 1.77 -9.09 -44.90
N HIS A 147 2.09 -10.36 -45.18
CA HIS A 147 1.92 -11.46 -44.24
C HIS A 147 2.73 -11.22 -42.95
N LEU A 148 4.00 -10.84 -43.06
CA LEU A 148 4.84 -10.52 -41.91
C LEU A 148 4.33 -9.29 -41.13
N SER A 149 3.78 -8.28 -41.82
CA SER A 149 3.17 -7.11 -41.17
C SER A 149 1.97 -7.52 -40.33
N VAL A 150 1.04 -8.28 -40.92
CA VAL A 150 -0.16 -8.79 -40.22
C VAL A 150 0.24 -9.71 -39.07
N GLN A 151 1.20 -10.61 -39.27
CA GLN A 151 1.72 -11.47 -38.20
C GLN A 151 2.31 -10.65 -37.05
N ASN A 152 3.09 -9.62 -37.35
CA ASN A 152 3.64 -8.74 -36.31
C ASN A 152 2.57 -7.96 -35.56
N GLU A 153 1.54 -7.46 -36.24
CA GLU A 153 0.40 -6.81 -35.59
C GLU A 153 -0.34 -7.77 -34.67
N LEU A 154 -0.66 -8.98 -35.16
CA LEU A 154 -1.28 -10.03 -34.36
C LEU A 154 -0.43 -10.40 -33.14
N LEU A 155 0.88 -10.53 -33.31
CA LEU A 155 1.81 -10.80 -32.22
C LEU A 155 1.87 -9.65 -31.20
N LYS A 156 1.86 -8.39 -31.66
CA LYS A 156 1.80 -7.21 -30.79
C LYS A 156 0.52 -7.22 -29.97
N HIS A 157 -0.64 -7.42 -30.60
CA HIS A 157 -1.93 -7.52 -29.91
C HIS A 157 -1.95 -8.66 -28.90
N LYS A 158 -1.41 -9.84 -29.27
CA LYS A 158 -1.29 -11.00 -28.38
C LYS A 158 -0.41 -10.71 -27.16
N ASN A 159 0.75 -10.08 -27.37
CA ASN A 159 1.67 -9.74 -26.29
C ASN A 159 1.05 -8.71 -25.34
N GLU A 160 0.36 -7.70 -25.86
CA GLU A 160 -0.30 -6.70 -25.03
C GLU A 160 -1.44 -7.32 -24.20
N GLY A 161 -2.27 -8.16 -24.82
CA GLY A 161 -3.31 -8.91 -24.12
C GLY A 161 -2.74 -9.80 -23.00
N LEU A 162 -1.64 -10.51 -23.25
CA LEU A 162 -0.96 -11.33 -22.23
C LEU A 162 -0.41 -10.50 -21.07
N LYS A 163 0.14 -9.30 -21.34
CA LYS A 163 0.58 -8.38 -20.28
C LYS A 163 -0.59 -7.91 -19.42
N GLU A 164 -1.69 -7.50 -20.04
CA GLU A 164 -2.91 -7.10 -19.32
C GLU A 164 -3.45 -8.26 -18.47
N ALA A 165 -3.53 -9.47 -19.05
CA ALA A 165 -3.98 -10.68 -18.36
C ALA A 165 -3.12 -10.96 -17.12
N LEU A 166 -1.81 -10.82 -17.24
CA LEU A 166 -0.87 -11.01 -16.14
C LEU A 166 -1.09 -9.97 -15.03
N GLN A 167 -1.31 -8.70 -15.38
CA GLN A 167 -1.67 -7.66 -14.42
C GLN A 167 -2.99 -7.97 -13.69
N HIS A 168 -4.02 -8.41 -14.42
CA HIS A 168 -5.29 -8.82 -13.81
C HIS A 168 -5.12 -10.00 -12.86
N LYS A 169 -4.34 -11.02 -13.25
CA LYS A 169 -4.01 -12.16 -12.40
C LYS A 169 -3.25 -11.73 -11.14
N GLN A 170 -2.34 -10.77 -11.25
CA GLN A 170 -1.67 -10.19 -10.07
C GLN A 170 -2.65 -9.43 -9.17
N LYS A 171 -3.57 -8.62 -9.73
CA LYS A 171 -4.63 -7.95 -8.96
C LYS A 171 -5.51 -8.96 -8.22
N HIS A 172 -5.87 -10.07 -8.88
CA HIS A 172 -6.64 -11.17 -8.28
C HIS A 172 -5.93 -11.87 -7.12
N LYS A 173 -4.60 -11.90 -7.12
CA LYS A 173 -3.80 -12.45 -6.01
C LYS A 173 -3.74 -11.51 -4.80
N LYS A 174 -3.91 -10.20 -5.01
CA LYS A 174 -3.97 -9.23 -3.91
C LYS A 174 -5.28 -9.44 -3.15
N LYS A 175 -5.23 -10.19 -2.06
CA LYS A 175 -6.33 -10.25 -1.09
C LYS A 175 -6.51 -8.85 -0.53
N SER A 176 -7.66 -8.23 -0.80
CA SER A 176 -8.01 -6.99 -0.13
C SER A 176 -8.25 -7.30 1.35
N LYS A 177 -7.73 -6.45 2.24
CA LYS A 177 -8.04 -6.52 3.68
C LYS A 177 -9.56 -6.37 3.82
N VAL A 178 -10.20 -7.37 4.41
CA VAL A 178 -11.65 -7.34 4.65
C VAL A 178 -11.87 -6.36 5.79
N LEU A 179 -12.58 -5.26 5.52
CA LEU A 179 -12.98 -4.34 6.58
C LEU A 179 -13.94 -5.06 7.52
N ASP A 180 -13.63 -5.03 8.81
CA ASP A 180 -14.51 -5.56 9.85
C ASP A 180 -15.74 -4.65 10.00
N LEU A 181 -16.79 -4.99 9.27
CA LEU A 181 -18.09 -4.33 9.32
C LEU A 181 -18.86 -4.91 10.51
N GLN A 182 -18.56 -4.46 11.72
CA GLN A 182 -19.28 -4.89 12.92
C GLN A 182 -20.80 -4.71 12.72
N GLN A 183 -21.52 -5.83 12.75
CA GLN A 183 -22.97 -5.86 12.73
C GLN A 183 -23.44 -5.51 14.14
N ARG A 184 -24.00 -4.31 14.35
CA ARG A 184 -24.74 -4.03 15.59
C ARG A 184 -25.87 -5.07 15.69
N GLN A 185 -26.05 -5.65 16.87
CA GLN A 185 -27.09 -6.65 17.17
C GLN A 185 -28.52 -6.13 16.98
N GLU A 186 -28.71 -4.82 16.81
CA GLU A 186 -29.98 -4.20 16.43
C GLU A 186 -30.31 -4.51 14.96
N TYR A 187 -30.72 -5.75 14.72
CA TYR A 187 -31.28 -6.18 13.45
C TYR A 187 -32.77 -5.82 13.42
N HIS A 188 -33.08 -4.70 12.80
CA HIS A 188 -34.43 -4.42 12.31
C HIS A 188 -34.28 -4.32 10.79
N GLY A 189 -35.05 -5.13 10.05
CA GLY A 189 -34.87 -5.41 8.62
C GLY A 189 -35.13 -4.23 7.67
N GLY A 190 -34.49 -3.10 7.90
CA GLY A 190 -34.47 -1.94 7.02
C GLY A 190 -33.28 -1.97 6.06
N SER A 191 -33.44 -1.30 4.92
CA SER A 191 -32.37 -1.12 3.92
C SER A 191 -31.15 -0.44 4.54
N VAL A 192 -29.99 -1.10 4.48
CA VAL A 192 -28.73 -0.61 5.05
C VAL A 192 -27.97 0.21 4.01
N PHE A 193 -27.75 1.49 4.29
CA PHE A 193 -26.91 2.35 3.45
C PHE A 193 -25.42 2.09 3.73
N TRP A 194 -24.77 1.34 2.84
CA TRP A 194 -23.39 0.86 3.02
C TRP A 194 -22.30 1.94 3.00
N SER A 195 -22.55 3.11 2.40
CA SER A 195 -21.54 4.17 2.29
C SER A 195 -21.14 4.76 3.65
N ARG A 196 -22.09 4.84 4.59
CA ARG A 196 -21.84 5.31 5.96
C ARG A 196 -21.02 4.29 6.74
N LYS A 197 -21.43 3.01 6.70
CA LYS A 197 -20.72 1.91 7.38
C LYS A 197 -19.28 1.75 6.88
N LEU A 198 -19.07 1.88 5.58
CA LEU A 198 -17.73 1.80 4.99
C LEU A 198 -16.82 2.95 5.48
N ARG A 199 -17.36 4.18 5.60
CA ARG A 199 -16.62 5.31 6.18
C ARG A 199 -16.26 5.08 7.64
N GLU A 200 -17.22 4.59 8.43
CA GLU A 200 -17.00 4.29 9.85
C GLU A 200 -15.94 3.19 10.04
N ALA A 201 -16.00 2.12 9.25
CA ALA A 201 -15.01 1.04 9.30
C ALA A 201 -13.61 1.49 8.87
N ARG A 202 -13.51 2.32 7.82
CA ARG A 202 -12.23 2.94 7.41
C ARG A 202 -11.65 3.84 8.50
N ALA A 203 -12.48 4.63 9.16
CA ALA A 203 -12.03 5.49 10.26
C ALA A 203 -11.45 4.67 11.42
N ARG A 204 -12.09 3.53 11.77
CA ARG A 204 -11.57 2.62 12.81
C ARG A 204 -10.25 1.97 12.42
N GLU A 205 -10.10 1.54 11.17
CA GLU A 205 -8.82 1.01 10.68
C GLU A 205 -7.72 2.07 10.73
N ALA A 206 -8.01 3.31 10.32
CA ALA A 206 -7.04 4.39 10.39
C ALA A 206 -6.59 4.69 11.83
N VAL A 207 -7.51 4.61 12.80
CA VAL A 207 -7.15 4.72 14.23
C VAL A 207 -6.26 3.57 14.67
N ARG A 208 -6.65 2.31 14.38
CA ARG A 208 -5.82 1.13 14.73
C ARG A 208 -4.42 1.21 14.14
N GLU A 209 -4.28 1.64 12.89
CA GLU A 209 -2.98 1.79 12.25
C GLU A 209 -2.13 2.88 12.90
N ARG A 210 -2.76 3.99 13.36
CA ARG A 210 -2.05 5.03 14.11
C ARG A 210 -1.60 4.51 15.48
N ASP A 211 -2.46 3.80 16.20
CA ASP A 211 -2.15 3.21 17.49
C ASP A 211 -0.99 2.19 17.37
N GLU A 212 -1.00 1.35 16.33
CA GLU A 212 0.09 0.39 16.06
C GLU A 212 1.43 1.09 15.75
N ILE A 213 1.39 2.21 15.02
CA ILE A 213 2.58 3.02 14.73
C ILE A 213 3.11 3.67 16.01
N GLU A 214 2.22 4.27 16.81
CA GLU A 214 2.57 4.87 18.09
C GLU A 214 3.15 3.85 19.06
N GLU A 215 2.57 2.66 19.17
CA GLU A 215 3.09 1.58 20.01
C GLU A 215 4.48 1.12 19.55
N LYS A 216 4.72 1.02 18.24
CA LYS A 216 6.05 0.70 17.69
C LYS A 216 7.06 1.80 18.01
N LEU A 217 6.67 3.06 17.89
CA LEU A 217 7.51 4.20 18.24
C LEU A 217 7.84 4.21 19.74
N GLN A 218 6.86 3.95 20.59
CA GLN A 218 7.06 3.84 22.04
C GLN A 218 8.01 2.69 22.40
N LYS A 219 7.85 1.52 21.78
CA LYS A 219 8.77 0.38 21.98
C LYS A 219 10.19 0.69 21.53
N ALA A 220 10.35 1.37 20.40
CA ALA A 220 11.66 1.81 19.91
C ALA A 220 12.32 2.83 20.85
N HIS A 221 11.56 3.79 21.35
CA HIS A 221 12.03 4.79 22.31
C HIS A 221 12.44 4.14 23.64
N ALA A 222 11.59 3.25 24.18
CA ALA A 222 11.88 2.50 25.39
C ALA A 222 13.15 1.63 25.25
N LYS A 223 13.40 1.06 24.07
CA LYS A 223 14.63 0.33 23.79
C LYS A 223 15.86 1.23 23.86
N LYS A 224 15.83 2.40 23.21
CA LYS A 224 16.92 3.38 23.26
C LYS A 224 17.20 3.86 24.69
N GLN A 225 16.16 4.19 25.46
CA GLN A 225 16.31 4.59 26.85
C GLN A 225 16.95 3.50 27.71
N ARG A 226 16.63 2.23 27.46
CA ARG A 226 17.26 1.10 28.16
C ARG A 226 18.74 0.96 27.81
N GLU A 227 19.10 1.12 26.54
CA GLU A 227 20.49 1.08 26.08
C GLU A 227 21.31 2.23 26.68
N GLU A 228 20.77 3.45 26.68
CA GLU A 228 21.39 4.62 27.32
C GLU A 228 21.57 4.44 28.83
N ALA A 229 20.54 3.93 29.54
CA ALA A 229 20.63 3.65 30.96
C ALA A 229 21.64 2.56 31.29
N GLN A 230 21.82 1.56 30.41
CA GLN A 230 22.85 0.53 30.57
C GLN A 230 24.25 1.13 30.43
N LEU A 231 24.47 1.97 29.41
CA LEU A 231 25.74 2.67 29.21
C LEU A 231 26.07 3.59 30.39
N GLN A 232 25.11 4.37 30.87
CA GLN A 232 25.28 5.23 32.05
C GLN A 232 25.67 4.43 33.29
N ARG A 233 25.02 3.28 33.53
CA ARG A 233 25.37 2.39 34.65
C ARG A 233 26.78 1.80 34.51
N GLN A 234 27.22 1.45 33.30
CA GLN A 234 28.59 0.97 33.08
C GLN A 234 29.61 2.05 33.42
N VAL A 235 29.39 3.28 32.93
CA VAL A 235 30.26 4.44 33.23
C VAL A 235 30.29 4.73 34.73
N GLU A 236 29.15 4.70 35.42
CA GLU A 236 29.07 4.92 36.87
C GLU A 236 29.85 3.84 37.66
N LEU A 237 29.73 2.58 37.24
CA LEU A 237 30.47 1.48 37.87
C LEU A 237 31.99 1.61 37.65
N GLU A 238 32.42 2.02 36.45
CA GLU A 238 33.83 2.30 36.16
C GLU A 238 34.36 3.46 36.98
N GLN A 239 33.62 4.57 37.07
CA GLN A 239 34.00 5.71 37.91
C GLN A 239 34.16 5.30 39.38
N LYS A 240 33.22 4.51 39.92
CA LYS A 240 33.32 3.98 41.30
C LYS A 240 34.51 3.04 41.48
N ARG A 241 34.90 2.28 40.46
CA ARG A 241 36.11 1.42 40.51
C ARG A 241 37.37 2.27 40.56
N VAL A 242 37.49 3.25 39.67
CA VAL A 242 38.63 4.18 39.63
C VAL A 242 38.74 4.97 40.93
N GLU A 243 37.63 5.45 41.49
CA GLU A 243 37.62 6.17 42.76
C GLU A 243 38.10 5.28 43.92
N ARG A 244 37.65 4.02 43.96
CA ARG A 244 38.12 3.04 44.96
C ARG A 244 39.61 2.76 44.83
N GLU A 245 40.14 2.66 43.62
CA GLU A 245 41.58 2.48 43.38
C GLU A 245 42.37 3.70 43.84
N ARG A 246 41.95 4.91 43.48
CA ARG A 246 42.56 6.16 43.96
C ARG A 246 42.58 6.23 45.49
N LEU A 247 41.48 5.89 46.15
CA LEU A 247 41.40 5.86 47.61
C LEU A 247 42.33 4.81 48.22
N LYS A 248 42.51 3.64 47.58
CA LYS A 248 43.48 2.63 48.02
C LYS A 248 44.91 3.14 47.88
N GLU A 249 45.27 3.77 46.75
CA GLU A 249 46.60 4.35 46.54
C GLU A 249 46.92 5.44 47.57
N VAL A 250 45.95 6.31 47.89
CA VAL A 250 46.13 7.33 48.93
C VAL A 250 46.37 6.67 50.30
N ARG A 251 45.59 5.64 50.65
CA ARG A 251 45.76 4.90 51.92
C ARG A 251 47.11 4.16 51.98
N GLU A 252 47.57 3.60 50.88
CA GLU A 252 48.88 2.96 50.77
C GLU A 252 50.01 3.98 50.96
N LYS A 253 49.92 5.15 50.31
CA LYS A 253 50.88 6.25 50.49
C LYS A 253 50.92 6.75 51.92
N GLU A 254 49.77 6.99 52.55
CA GLU A 254 49.72 7.40 53.97
C GLU A 254 50.33 6.33 54.90
N ARG A 255 50.09 5.04 54.63
CA ARG A 255 50.69 3.95 55.41
C ARG A 255 52.20 3.90 55.21
N ALA A 256 52.68 4.08 53.98
CA ALA A 256 54.10 4.12 53.66
C ALA A 256 54.80 5.33 54.32
N GLU A 257 54.17 6.51 54.30
CA GLU A 257 54.67 7.71 54.99
C GLU A 257 54.75 7.50 56.50
N LYS A 258 53.68 6.99 57.13
CA LYS A 258 53.67 6.66 58.57
C LYS A 258 54.72 5.61 58.92
N ALA A 259 54.93 4.61 58.07
CA ALA A 259 55.97 3.60 58.27
C ALA A 259 57.38 4.20 58.12
N ALA A 260 57.61 5.05 57.13
CA ALA A 260 58.86 5.76 56.93
C ALA A 260 59.16 6.72 58.09
N GLU A 261 58.16 7.41 58.62
CA GLU A 261 58.29 8.29 59.79
C GLU A 261 58.64 7.47 61.05
N ARG A 262 57.96 6.35 61.29
CA ARG A 262 58.31 5.42 62.38
C ARG A 262 59.74 4.88 62.25
N GLN A 263 60.16 4.57 61.03
CA GLN A 263 61.51 4.09 60.76
C GLN A 263 62.54 5.19 61.04
N ARG A 264 62.29 6.43 60.60
CA ARG A 264 63.14 7.59 60.91
C ARG A 264 63.27 7.81 62.42
N GLN A 265 62.16 7.76 63.17
CA GLN A 265 62.19 7.88 64.63
C GLN A 265 62.97 6.74 65.30
N LYS A 266 62.87 5.52 64.77
CA LYS A 266 63.64 4.37 65.26
C LYS A 266 65.12 4.56 64.98
N ASP A 267 65.49 4.93 63.76
CA ASP A 267 66.88 5.18 63.36
C ASP A 267 67.49 6.33 64.19
N GLU A 268 66.73 7.40 64.49
CA GLU A 268 67.14 8.48 65.40
C GLU A 268 67.35 7.98 66.84
N ARG A 269 66.44 7.15 67.37
CA ARG A 269 66.59 6.54 68.69
C ARG A 269 67.80 5.62 68.76
N ASP A 270 68.04 4.83 67.73
CA ASP A 270 69.17 3.90 67.67
C ASP A 270 70.50 4.67 67.49
N ARG A 271 70.53 5.76 66.71
CA ARG A 271 71.65 6.71 66.66
C ARG A 271 71.93 7.36 68.02
N ALA A 272 70.89 7.80 68.74
CA ALA A 272 71.04 8.39 70.07
C ALA A 272 71.58 7.37 71.10
N LYS A 273 71.11 6.11 71.03
CA LYS A 273 71.65 5.01 71.86
C LYS A 273 73.10 4.68 71.52
N ALA A 274 73.48 4.67 70.23
CA ALA A 274 74.85 4.44 69.80
C ALA A 274 75.80 5.55 70.27
N LEU A 275 75.35 6.81 70.28
CA LEU A 275 76.09 7.93 70.87
C LEU A 275 76.26 7.76 72.39
N GLN A 276 75.25 7.27 73.11
CA GLN A 276 75.35 6.99 74.55
C GLN A 276 76.25 5.80 74.90
N SER A 277 76.22 4.71 74.12
CA SER A 277 77.10 3.55 74.34
C SER A 277 78.56 3.88 74.04
N SER A 278 78.84 4.72 73.04
CA SER A 278 80.17 5.27 72.78
C SER A 278 80.68 6.13 73.96
N GLN A 279 79.82 6.93 74.59
CA GLN A 279 80.17 7.67 75.82
C GLN A 279 80.41 6.74 77.03
N LYS A 280 79.65 5.65 77.18
CA LYS A 280 79.87 4.65 78.25
C LYS A 280 81.14 3.81 78.01
N GLY A 281 81.50 3.53 76.76
CA GLY A 281 82.77 2.87 76.38
C GLY A 281 83.98 3.70 76.81
N LYS A 282 83.97 5.01 76.52
CA LYS A 282 85.02 5.94 76.97
C LYS A 282 85.14 6.01 78.51
N LYS A 283 84.04 5.86 79.25
CA LYS A 283 84.06 5.80 80.74
C LYS A 283 84.55 4.46 81.30
N LYS A 284 84.37 3.34 80.58
CA LYS A 284 84.90 2.02 81.00
C LYS A 284 86.39 1.87 80.71
N GLU A 285 86.90 2.44 79.62
CA GLU A 285 88.36 2.51 79.37
C GLU A 285 89.09 3.35 80.42
N SER A 286 88.46 4.41 80.96
CA SER A 286 89.03 5.17 82.08
C SER A 286 89.01 4.38 83.41
N LEU A 287 88.11 3.40 83.58
CA LEU A 287 88.01 2.63 84.83
C LEU A 287 88.93 1.39 84.84
N ALA A 288 89.12 0.74 83.69
CA ALA A 288 89.96 -0.46 83.56
C ALA A 288 91.47 -0.18 83.76
N ARG A 289 91.91 1.07 83.61
CA ARG A 289 93.30 1.48 83.94
C ARG A 289 93.57 1.63 85.44
N SER A 290 92.55 1.58 86.30
CA SER A 290 92.71 1.84 87.75
C SER A 290 92.86 0.60 88.64
N LEU A 291 92.70 -0.62 88.11
CA LEU A 291 92.64 -1.86 88.91
C LEU A 291 93.84 -2.82 88.71
N ILE A 292 94.94 -2.36 88.10
CA ILE A 292 96.18 -3.15 87.93
C ILE A 292 97.23 -2.82 89.02
N ASN A 293 97.00 -1.84 89.89
CA ASN A 293 97.87 -1.53 91.02
C ASN A 293 97.15 -1.81 92.34
N HIS A 294 97.19 -3.07 92.80
CA HIS A 294 97.35 -3.42 94.22
C HIS A 294 97.58 -4.92 94.40
#